data_AF-A0A0A1DLW1-F1
#
_entry.id   AF-A0A0A1DLW1-F1
#
_cell.length_a   1.000
_cell.length_b   1.000
_cell.length_c   1.000
_cell.angle_alpha   90.00
_cell.angle_beta   90.00
_cell.angle_gamma   90.00
#
_symmetry.space_group_name_H-M   'P 1'
#
loop_
_entity.id
_entity.type
_entity.pdbx_description
1 polymer ?
#
loop_
_entity_poly.entity_id
_entity_poly.type
_entity_poly.pdbx_seq_one_letter_code
_entity_poly.pdbx_strand_id
1 'polypeptide(L)'
;MPLPLRRRAAGLIAALGLTASALALTPGAVPAAHAAPTGGGSIVYIKDYNVWITDGDGSVHRQVTRGGTAAAPWRSPTQSDAGVVVAHRAGAIYRMNQRGEVFNAFYPPALFDAIGTTLSGRDLTETAISPDGSKIAYTYYKYSLSKKRWATGFTASDRATDPTKYDIAFFDKPSWVTNSRVVLSHWYRNKAHLFDLGGRDIPWFNESYYTPNAKELTDLEVSRDGEWTVGVRGDVGDQSVVVIHNEGDVRTSAAPWTPVFGVTNPCGIGLADGNLTSPTIAPDGSVLAWAEPAGIVRSSGMTCDPGTRVDIMVAPGGSSPSWSRAAVGQTPSVRHFVAKKRPKVVGPARARKTLRAYAGAWSPAPASVSYQWLRDGKRITGATKAAYKVRKKDRRHRIAVSVTVRGTGYYVPATVTSTAVRVR
;
A
#
# COMPACT_ATOMS: atom_id res chain seq x y z
N MET A 1 54.03 -7.47 106.99
CA MET A 1 54.80 -6.21 106.91
C MET A 1 54.96 -5.85 105.43
N PRO A 2 54.83 -4.58 104.99
CA PRO A 2 53.83 -3.54 105.29
C PRO A 2 53.20 -2.95 103.98
N LEU A 3 51.86 -2.73 103.90
CA LEU A 3 51.13 -1.42 103.91
C LEU A 3 51.13 -0.62 102.55
N PRO A 4 50.30 0.43 102.32
CA PRO A 4 48.89 0.38 101.88
C PRO A 4 48.50 1.50 100.85
N LEU A 5 47.20 1.81 100.72
CA LEU A 5 46.55 3.04 100.19
C LEU A 5 46.34 3.07 98.65
N ARG A 6 45.27 3.61 98.04
CA ARG A 6 44.26 4.60 98.46
C ARG A 6 43.10 4.66 97.45
N ARG A 7 41.90 4.93 97.99
CA ARG A 7 40.80 5.81 97.50
C ARG A 7 40.06 5.53 96.17
N ARG A 8 38.74 5.43 96.33
CA ARG A 8 37.68 5.63 95.33
C ARG A 8 37.64 7.07 94.82
N ALA A 9 37.28 7.25 93.55
CA ALA A 9 36.57 8.43 93.04
C ALA A 9 35.54 7.96 91.99
N ALA A 10 34.33 8.52 92.09
CA ALA A 10 33.18 8.21 91.26
C ALA A 10 33.26 8.91 89.90
N GLY A 11 32.74 8.26 88.86
CA GLY A 11 32.43 8.86 87.57
C GLY A 11 31.11 8.31 87.06
N LEU A 12 30.09 9.18 86.96
CA LEU A 12 28.84 8.90 86.25
C LEU A 12 29.15 8.55 84.79
N ILE A 13 28.57 7.46 84.28
CA ILE A 13 28.45 7.24 82.83
C ILE A 13 26.96 7.29 82.48
N ALA A 14 26.62 8.28 81.66
CA ALA A 14 25.30 8.50 81.08
C ALA A 14 24.99 7.40 80.05
N ALA A 15 23.77 6.86 80.10
CA ALA A 15 23.25 5.96 79.08
C ALA A 15 22.91 6.75 77.81
N LEU A 16 23.72 6.59 76.77
CA LEU A 16 23.39 7.04 75.41
C LEU A 16 22.60 5.94 74.70
N GLY A 17 21.35 6.25 74.35
CA GLY A 17 20.50 5.43 73.50
C GLY A 17 21.07 5.37 72.09
N LEU A 18 21.41 4.17 71.63
CA LEU A 18 21.74 3.87 70.24
C LEU A 18 20.46 3.88 69.40
N THR A 19 20.23 4.95 68.65
CA THR A 19 19.29 4.95 67.53
C THR A 19 19.88 4.12 66.39
N ALA A 20 19.33 2.93 66.17
CA ALA A 20 19.64 2.13 64.99
C ALA A 20 18.99 2.78 63.76
N SER A 21 19.81 3.45 62.94
CA SER A 21 19.39 3.91 61.61
C SER A 21 19.25 2.70 60.70
N ALA A 22 18.03 2.21 60.49
CA ALA A 22 17.73 1.27 59.43
C ALA A 22 17.87 2.01 58.08
N LEU A 23 18.92 1.70 57.32
CA LEU A 23 18.96 2.03 55.90
C LEU A 23 17.85 1.22 55.22
N ALA A 24 16.72 1.86 54.94
CA ALA A 24 15.74 1.34 54.01
C ALA A 24 16.37 1.36 52.62
N LEU A 25 16.85 0.21 52.14
CA LEU A 25 17.10 -0.01 50.73
C LEU A 25 15.75 0.12 50.01
N THR A 26 15.52 1.26 49.38
CA THR A 26 14.43 1.37 48.42
C THR A 26 14.71 0.36 47.31
N PRO A 27 13.76 -0.52 46.95
CA PRO A 27 13.92 -1.32 45.75
C PRO A 27 14.09 -0.34 44.59
N GLY A 28 15.28 -0.32 43.99
CA GLY A 28 15.56 0.49 42.82
C GLY A 28 14.48 0.21 41.80
N ALA A 29 13.81 1.26 41.32
CA ALA A 29 12.88 1.15 40.22
C ALA A 29 13.63 0.48 39.06
N VAL A 30 13.29 -0.77 38.76
CA VAL A 30 13.70 -1.39 37.50
C VAL A 30 13.17 -0.44 36.43
N PRO A 31 14.02 0.14 35.56
CA PRO A 31 13.52 0.98 34.49
C PRO A 31 12.49 0.14 33.75
N ALA A 32 11.27 0.66 33.61
CA ALA A 32 10.23 -0.01 32.84
C ALA A 32 10.88 -0.42 31.51
N ALA A 33 10.84 -1.72 31.20
CA ALA A 33 11.29 -2.20 29.91
C ALA A 33 10.57 -1.33 28.87
N HIS A 34 11.32 -0.50 28.15
CA HIS A 34 10.73 0.35 27.14
C HIS A 34 10.09 -0.60 26.14
N ALA A 35 8.75 -0.62 26.09
CA ALA A 35 8.03 -1.46 25.15
C ALA A 35 8.58 -1.16 23.76
N ALA A 36 8.96 -2.21 23.02
CA ALA A 36 9.50 -2.04 21.68
C ALA A 36 8.55 -1.18 20.84
N PRO A 37 9.07 -0.21 20.07
CA PRO A 37 8.22 0.68 19.27
C PRO A 37 7.32 -0.15 18.37
N THR A 38 6.04 0.19 18.34
CA THR A 38 5.05 -0.55 17.53
C THR A 38 5.05 -0.13 16.07
N GLY A 39 5.83 0.92 15.71
CA GLY A 39 5.85 1.55 14.39
C GLY A 39 4.61 2.42 14.08
N GLY A 40 3.53 2.28 14.85
CA GLY A 40 2.25 2.92 14.61
C GLY A 40 1.56 2.46 13.32
N GLY A 41 0.51 3.19 12.91
CA GLY A 41 -0.17 2.96 11.63
C GLY A 41 -0.82 1.57 11.49
N SER A 42 -0.84 1.03 10.28
CA SER A 42 -1.41 -0.28 9.97
C SER A 42 -0.74 -0.96 8.79
N ILE A 43 -0.78 -2.30 8.79
CA ILE A 43 -0.24 -3.18 7.78
C ILE A 43 -1.41 -3.82 7.03
N VAL A 44 -1.51 -3.62 5.72
CA VAL A 44 -2.38 -4.44 4.86
C VAL A 44 -1.61 -5.65 4.35
N TYR A 45 -2.28 -6.79 4.23
CA TYR A 45 -1.64 -8.05 3.83
C TYR A 45 -2.63 -9.00 3.17
N ILE A 46 -2.11 -10.08 2.58
CA ILE A 46 -2.91 -11.19 2.06
C ILE A 46 -2.97 -12.31 3.10
N LYS A 47 -4.16 -12.84 3.34
CA LYS A 47 -4.40 -14.07 4.10
C LYS A 47 -5.65 -14.76 3.56
N ASP A 48 -5.57 -16.09 3.39
CA ASP A 48 -6.65 -16.91 2.85
C ASP A 48 -7.21 -16.32 1.53
N TYR A 49 -6.31 -15.92 0.63
CA TYR A 49 -6.61 -15.31 -0.69
C TYR A 49 -7.35 -13.95 -0.65
N ASN A 50 -7.49 -13.33 0.52
CA ASN A 50 -8.18 -12.07 0.73
C ASN A 50 -7.24 -11.01 1.31
N VAL A 51 -7.63 -9.74 1.18
CA VAL A 51 -6.93 -8.63 1.83
C VAL A 51 -7.40 -8.54 3.27
N TRP A 52 -6.45 -8.43 4.19
CA TRP A 52 -6.63 -8.19 5.61
C TRP A 52 -5.84 -6.95 6.02
N ILE A 53 -6.13 -6.46 7.22
CA ILE A 53 -5.43 -5.35 7.84
C ILE A 53 -5.15 -5.67 9.31
N THR A 54 -4.00 -5.22 9.78
CA THR A 54 -3.62 -5.21 11.20
C THR A 54 -3.01 -3.89 11.61
N ASP A 55 -3.06 -3.53 12.88
CA ASP A 55 -2.20 -2.49 13.44
C ASP A 55 -0.74 -2.95 13.53
N GLY A 56 0.18 -2.01 13.77
CA GLY A 56 1.62 -2.26 13.75
C GLY A 56 2.12 -3.27 14.79
N ASP A 57 1.34 -3.58 15.83
CA ASP A 57 1.67 -4.59 16.84
C ASP A 57 0.94 -5.92 16.70
N GLY A 58 0.04 -6.05 15.72
CA GLY A 58 -0.70 -7.29 15.52
C GLY A 58 -1.86 -7.48 16.49
N SER A 59 -2.24 -6.47 17.29
CA SER A 59 -3.32 -6.63 18.27
C SER A 59 -4.72 -6.61 17.64
N VAL A 60 -4.87 -5.98 16.47
CA VAL A 60 -6.14 -5.83 15.75
C VAL A 60 -6.07 -6.54 14.42
N HIS A 61 -6.91 -7.55 14.17
CA HIS A 61 -7.04 -8.16 12.84
C HIS A 61 -8.41 -7.93 12.24
N ARG A 62 -8.45 -7.49 10.97
CA ARG A 62 -9.71 -7.36 10.25
C ARG A 62 -9.61 -7.75 8.79
N GLN A 63 -10.56 -8.55 8.33
CA GLN A 63 -10.70 -8.86 6.92
C GLN A 63 -11.25 -7.64 6.16
N VAL A 64 -10.59 -7.24 5.07
CA VAL A 64 -10.98 -6.12 4.20
C VAL A 64 -11.80 -6.62 3.01
N THR A 65 -11.34 -7.65 2.33
CA THR A 65 -12.05 -8.21 1.16
C THR A 65 -12.57 -9.62 1.44
N ARG A 66 -13.57 -10.03 0.66
CA ARG A 66 -14.12 -11.38 0.68
C ARG A 66 -14.12 -12.00 -0.71
N GLY A 67 -14.37 -13.30 -0.75
CA GLY A 67 -14.61 -14.06 -1.97
C GLY A 67 -13.37 -14.35 -2.82
N GLY A 68 -12.16 -14.04 -2.34
CA GLY A 68 -10.92 -14.52 -2.91
C GLY A 68 -10.82 -16.06 -2.83
N THR A 69 -10.20 -16.67 -3.84
CA THR A 69 -9.99 -18.13 -3.93
C THR A 69 -8.62 -18.41 -4.51
N ALA A 70 -8.13 -19.65 -4.43
CA ALA A 70 -6.85 -20.04 -5.05
C ALA A 70 -6.78 -19.71 -6.56
N ALA A 71 -7.89 -19.87 -7.29
CA ALA A 71 -7.96 -19.59 -8.72
C ALA A 71 -8.10 -18.09 -9.06
N ALA A 72 -8.59 -17.28 -8.12
CA ALA A 72 -8.80 -15.86 -8.30
C ALA A 72 -8.55 -15.09 -6.99
N PRO A 73 -7.29 -15.07 -6.50
CA PRO A 73 -6.96 -14.44 -5.23
C PRO A 73 -6.87 -12.92 -5.38
N TRP A 74 -7.03 -12.22 -4.27
CA TRP A 74 -6.56 -10.85 -4.14
C TRP A 74 -5.03 -10.85 -4.03
N ARG A 75 -4.35 -9.88 -4.65
CA ARG A 75 -2.89 -9.80 -4.69
C ARG A 75 -2.39 -8.36 -4.54
N SER A 76 -1.12 -8.24 -4.13
CA SER A 76 -0.35 -6.99 -4.03
C SER A 76 -1.13 -5.86 -3.32
N PRO A 77 -1.55 -6.06 -2.06
CA PRO A 77 -2.25 -5.03 -1.32
C PRO A 77 -1.27 -3.94 -0.87
N THR A 78 -1.64 -2.68 -1.08
CA THR A 78 -0.92 -1.51 -0.55
C THR A 78 -1.91 -0.49 0.00
N GLN A 79 -1.43 0.42 0.85
CA GLN A 79 -2.29 1.42 1.50
C GLN A 79 -1.66 2.82 1.50
N SER A 80 -2.48 3.84 1.22
CA SER A 80 -2.08 5.25 1.35
C SER A 80 -2.16 5.74 2.79
N ASP A 81 -1.55 6.89 3.11
CA ASP A 81 -1.53 7.45 4.47
C ASP A 81 -2.90 7.95 4.95
N ALA A 82 -3.88 8.01 4.05
CA ALA A 82 -5.28 8.29 4.36
C ALA A 82 -6.12 7.01 4.59
N GLY A 83 -5.50 5.83 4.48
CA GLY A 83 -6.17 4.54 4.65
C GLY A 83 -6.94 4.09 3.41
N VAL A 84 -6.55 4.54 2.21
CA VAL A 84 -7.09 4.00 0.96
C VAL A 84 -6.31 2.75 0.61
N VAL A 85 -7.01 1.62 0.49
CA VAL A 85 -6.42 0.33 0.12
C VAL A 85 -6.53 0.13 -1.39
N VAL A 86 -5.43 -0.29 -2.00
CA VAL A 86 -5.38 -0.79 -3.38
C VAL A 86 -4.95 -2.24 -3.37
N ALA A 87 -5.64 -3.06 -4.15
CA ALA A 87 -5.24 -4.42 -4.45
C ALA A 87 -5.79 -4.78 -5.82
N HIS A 88 -5.21 -5.80 -6.46
CA HIS A 88 -5.73 -6.30 -7.73
C HIS A 88 -6.30 -7.71 -7.63
N ARG A 89 -7.22 -7.98 -8.55
CA ARG A 89 -7.86 -9.29 -8.71
C ARG A 89 -8.36 -9.46 -10.13
N ALA A 90 -8.02 -10.59 -10.75
CA ALA A 90 -8.42 -10.93 -12.12
C ALA A 90 -8.07 -9.85 -13.17
N GLY A 91 -6.95 -9.15 -12.98
CA GLY A 91 -6.45 -8.10 -13.88
C GLY A 91 -7.06 -6.70 -13.67
N ALA A 92 -8.03 -6.56 -12.76
CA ALA A 92 -8.58 -5.25 -12.39
C ALA A 92 -7.94 -4.75 -11.09
N ILE A 93 -7.68 -3.45 -11.02
CA ILE A 93 -7.27 -2.73 -9.81
C ILE A 93 -8.53 -2.27 -9.08
N TYR A 94 -8.59 -2.54 -7.78
CA TYR A 94 -9.67 -2.09 -6.90
C TYR A 94 -9.10 -1.08 -5.91
N ARG A 95 -9.73 0.08 -5.82
CA ARG A 95 -9.48 1.08 -4.79
C ARG A 95 -10.65 1.08 -3.83
N MET A 96 -10.36 0.80 -2.56
CA MET A 96 -11.39 0.60 -1.54
C MET A 96 -10.98 1.24 -0.22
N ASN A 97 -11.96 1.45 0.65
CA ASN A 97 -11.67 1.82 2.01
C ASN A 97 -11.28 0.57 2.81
N GLN A 98 -10.78 0.76 4.03
CA GLN A 98 -10.37 -0.39 4.85
C GLN A 98 -11.56 -1.32 5.19
N ARG A 99 -12.83 -0.88 5.07
CA ARG A 99 -14.04 -1.71 5.30
C ARG A 99 -14.40 -2.62 4.11
N GLY A 100 -13.65 -2.55 3.01
CA GLY A 100 -13.94 -3.32 1.79
C GLY A 100 -14.95 -2.65 0.86
N GLU A 101 -15.39 -1.43 1.17
CA GLU A 101 -16.28 -0.68 0.30
C GLU A 101 -15.47 -0.06 -0.84
N VAL A 102 -15.83 -0.41 -2.08
CA VAL A 102 -15.07 -0.02 -3.27
C VAL A 102 -15.44 1.39 -3.73
N PHE A 103 -14.45 2.26 -3.88
CA PHE A 103 -14.63 3.59 -4.48
C PHE A 103 -14.73 3.49 -6.00
N ASN A 104 -13.83 2.70 -6.61
CA ASN A 104 -13.75 2.47 -8.04
C ASN A 104 -12.94 1.19 -8.31
N ALA A 105 -13.21 0.58 -9.47
CA ALA A 105 -12.41 -0.50 -10.03
C ALA A 105 -12.24 -0.27 -11.53
N PHE A 106 -11.05 -0.57 -12.04
CA PHE A 106 -10.74 -0.42 -13.46
C PHE A 106 -9.63 -1.38 -13.89
N TYR A 107 -9.62 -1.70 -15.18
CA TYR A 107 -8.46 -2.34 -15.80
C TYR A 107 -7.43 -1.25 -16.10
N PRO A 108 -6.20 -1.35 -15.59
CA PRO A 108 -5.17 -0.39 -15.92
C PRO A 108 -4.83 -0.52 -17.42
N PRO A 109 -4.40 0.57 -18.07
CA PRO A 109 -4.03 0.54 -19.49
C PRO A 109 -2.98 -0.52 -19.79
N ALA A 110 -2.94 -1.00 -21.02
CA ALA A 110 -1.87 -1.88 -21.48
C ALA A 110 -0.52 -1.12 -21.49
N LEU A 111 0.55 -1.85 -21.22
CA LEU A 111 1.92 -1.37 -21.36
C LEU A 111 2.63 -2.11 -22.50
N PHE A 112 3.85 -1.67 -22.80
CA PHE A 112 4.73 -2.37 -23.72
C PHE A 112 6.04 -2.70 -23.00
N ASP A 113 6.64 -3.84 -23.31
CA ASP A 113 8.00 -4.13 -22.87
C ASP A 113 9.04 -3.38 -23.71
N ALA A 114 10.33 -3.51 -23.36
CA ALA A 114 11.44 -2.82 -24.02
C ALA A 114 11.63 -3.18 -25.52
N ILE A 115 10.91 -4.17 -26.05
CA ILE A 115 10.95 -4.56 -27.47
C ILE A 115 9.59 -4.35 -28.16
N GLY A 116 8.62 -3.72 -27.50
CA GLY A 116 7.32 -3.36 -28.06
C GLY A 116 6.22 -4.43 -27.89
N THR A 117 6.44 -5.50 -27.14
CA THR A 117 5.40 -6.51 -26.86
C THR A 117 4.34 -5.92 -25.94
N THR A 118 3.07 -6.01 -26.32
CA THR A 118 1.96 -5.57 -25.45
C THR A 118 1.79 -6.48 -24.23
N LEU A 119 1.69 -5.84 -23.06
CA LEU A 119 1.46 -6.45 -21.75
C LEU A 119 0.13 -5.92 -21.19
N SER A 120 -0.82 -6.81 -20.83
CA SER A 120 -2.14 -6.36 -20.39
C SER A 120 -2.95 -7.42 -19.64
N GLY A 121 -4.05 -6.98 -19.01
CA GLY A 121 -5.09 -7.88 -18.51
C GLY A 121 -4.62 -8.73 -17.34
N ARG A 122 -4.62 -10.06 -17.49
CA ARG A 122 -4.28 -11.00 -16.41
C ARG A 122 -2.78 -11.11 -16.11
N ASP A 123 -1.94 -10.46 -16.91
CA ASP A 123 -0.50 -10.36 -16.70
C ASP A 123 -0.12 -9.44 -15.51
N LEU A 124 -1.11 -8.80 -14.86
CA LEU A 124 -0.91 -7.85 -13.77
C LEU A 124 -0.36 -8.57 -12.53
N THR A 125 0.81 -8.17 -12.07
CA THR A 125 1.49 -8.80 -10.93
C THR A 125 1.50 -7.93 -9.69
N GLU A 126 1.76 -6.64 -9.83
CA GLU A 126 1.97 -5.73 -8.70
C GLU A 126 1.15 -4.45 -8.81
N THR A 127 0.74 -3.91 -7.66
CA THR A 127 0.07 -2.61 -7.53
C THR A 127 0.50 -1.88 -6.27
N ALA A 128 0.93 -0.63 -6.40
CA ALA A 128 1.32 0.22 -5.28
C ALA A 128 0.62 1.59 -5.33
N ILE A 129 -0.11 1.96 -4.30
CA ILE A 129 -0.72 3.30 -4.16
C ILE A 129 0.27 4.30 -3.54
N SER A 130 0.30 5.53 -4.06
CA SER A 130 1.16 6.59 -3.50
C SER A 130 0.73 6.99 -2.08
N PRO A 131 1.65 7.54 -1.26
CA PRO A 131 1.35 8.02 0.08
C PRO A 131 0.12 8.93 0.18
N ASP A 132 -0.01 9.89 -0.73
CA ASP A 132 -1.15 10.82 -0.80
C ASP A 132 -2.44 10.18 -1.34
N GLY A 133 -2.38 8.93 -1.80
CA GLY A 133 -3.49 8.19 -2.38
C GLY A 133 -3.90 8.64 -3.78
N SER A 134 -3.12 9.51 -4.46
CA SER A 134 -3.48 10.13 -5.73
C SER A 134 -3.05 9.33 -6.96
N LYS A 135 -2.08 8.41 -6.83
CA LYS A 135 -1.53 7.62 -7.94
C LYS A 135 -1.41 6.16 -7.60
N ILE A 136 -1.39 5.33 -8.63
CA ILE A 136 -1.13 3.90 -8.52
C ILE A 136 -0.03 3.57 -9.52
N ALA A 137 1.04 2.94 -9.05
CA ALA A 137 2.00 2.21 -9.87
C ALA A 137 1.47 0.79 -10.08
N TYR A 138 1.63 0.24 -11.28
CA TYR A 138 1.18 -1.11 -11.60
C TYR A 138 2.16 -1.79 -12.54
N THR A 139 2.44 -3.07 -12.29
CA THR A 139 3.43 -3.83 -13.07
C THR A 139 2.76 -4.99 -13.80
N TYR A 140 3.07 -5.12 -15.08
CA TYR A 140 2.78 -6.32 -15.85
C TYR A 140 4.03 -7.17 -16.03
N TYR A 141 3.82 -8.49 -16.15
CA TYR A 141 4.86 -9.47 -16.42
C TYR A 141 4.43 -10.46 -17.50
N LYS A 142 5.34 -10.76 -18.44
CA LYS A 142 5.13 -11.81 -19.43
C LYS A 142 6.45 -12.43 -19.88
N TYR A 143 6.40 -13.67 -20.36
CA TYR A 143 7.46 -14.25 -21.16
C TYR A 143 7.34 -13.77 -22.62
N SER A 144 8.39 -13.12 -23.12
CA SER A 144 8.51 -12.73 -24.54
C SER A 144 9.90 -13.13 -25.05
N LEU A 145 9.95 -13.83 -26.19
CA LEU A 145 11.16 -14.44 -26.76
C LEU A 145 11.99 -15.23 -25.71
N SER A 146 11.30 -16.06 -24.93
CA SER A 146 11.86 -16.86 -23.82
C SER A 146 12.53 -16.05 -22.70
N LYS A 147 12.37 -14.72 -22.68
CA LYS A 147 12.87 -13.84 -21.63
C LYS A 147 11.72 -13.31 -20.79
N LYS A 148 11.95 -13.21 -19.49
CA LYS A 148 11.07 -12.51 -18.56
C LYS A 148 11.10 -11.01 -18.90
N ARG A 149 9.94 -10.40 -19.06
CA ARG A 149 9.80 -8.97 -19.38
C ARG A 149 8.78 -8.34 -18.45
N TRP A 150 9.14 -7.16 -17.95
CA TRP A 150 8.31 -6.38 -17.06
C TRP A 150 8.16 -4.97 -17.60
N ALA A 151 7.03 -4.36 -17.29
CA ALA A 151 6.82 -2.94 -17.43
C ALA A 151 5.99 -2.45 -16.25
N THR A 152 6.42 -1.36 -15.65
CA THR A 152 5.69 -0.63 -14.61
C THR A 152 5.21 0.69 -15.19
N GLY A 153 3.90 0.89 -15.11
CA GLY A 153 3.24 2.13 -15.50
C GLY A 153 2.60 2.81 -14.31
N PHE A 154 2.15 4.04 -14.51
CA PHE A 154 1.52 4.84 -13.47
C PHE A 154 0.19 5.40 -13.95
N THR A 155 -0.74 5.58 -13.02
CA THR A 155 -2.06 6.13 -13.32
C THR A 155 -2.57 6.96 -12.16
N ALA A 156 -3.49 7.89 -12.42
CA ALA A 156 -4.32 8.46 -11.35
C ALA A 156 -5.07 7.31 -10.63
N SER A 157 -5.23 7.42 -9.32
CA SER A 157 -5.85 6.35 -8.53
C SER A 157 -7.36 6.19 -8.76
N ASP A 158 -8.03 7.23 -9.26
CA ASP A 158 -9.47 7.26 -9.49
C ASP A 158 -9.90 6.83 -10.91
N ARG A 159 -8.96 6.68 -11.85
CA ARG A 159 -9.25 6.32 -13.25
C ARG A 159 -8.02 5.78 -13.97
N ALA A 160 -8.24 4.96 -15.00
CA ALA A 160 -7.20 4.64 -15.98
C ALA A 160 -6.72 5.93 -16.68
N THR A 161 -5.41 6.11 -16.72
CA THR A 161 -4.74 7.28 -17.30
C THR A 161 -3.79 6.80 -18.38
N ASP A 162 -3.67 7.54 -19.48
CA ASP A 162 -2.72 7.20 -20.54
C ASP A 162 -1.30 6.99 -19.97
N PRO A 163 -0.63 5.85 -20.23
CA PRO A 163 0.70 5.56 -19.70
C PRO A 163 1.74 6.62 -20.03
N THR A 164 1.65 7.27 -21.19
CA THR A 164 2.61 8.30 -21.62
C THR A 164 2.62 9.53 -20.71
N LYS A 165 1.58 9.74 -19.89
CA LYS A 165 1.49 10.88 -18.99
C LYS A 165 2.58 10.89 -17.91
N TYR A 166 2.94 9.71 -17.41
CA TYR A 166 3.91 9.54 -16.32
C TYR A 166 5.16 8.78 -16.75
N ASP A 167 5.17 8.38 -18.03
CA ASP A 167 6.14 7.48 -18.64
C ASP A 167 6.11 6.05 -18.04
N ILE A 168 6.90 5.16 -18.63
CA ILE A 168 6.92 3.73 -18.32
C ILE A 168 8.34 3.34 -17.89
N ALA A 169 8.45 2.59 -16.79
CA ALA A 169 9.70 1.98 -16.36
C ALA A 169 9.73 0.49 -16.75
N PHE A 170 10.89 -0.03 -17.14
CA PHE A 170 11.05 -1.44 -17.55
C PHE A 170 11.55 -2.35 -16.41
N PHE A 171 11.06 -2.08 -15.20
CA PHE A 171 11.44 -2.71 -13.94
C PHE A 171 10.19 -3.14 -13.16
N ASP A 172 10.35 -3.93 -12.10
CA ASP A 172 9.24 -4.45 -11.29
C ASP A 172 9.34 -4.04 -9.81
N LYS A 173 8.39 -4.53 -9.01
CA LYS A 173 8.29 -4.30 -7.56
C LYS A 173 8.32 -2.81 -7.18
N PRO A 174 7.39 -1.98 -7.70
CA PRO A 174 7.35 -0.57 -7.36
C PRO A 174 7.00 -0.36 -5.89
N SER A 175 7.83 0.40 -5.18
CA SER A 175 7.50 0.98 -3.88
C SER A 175 7.66 2.49 -3.92
N TRP A 176 6.72 3.23 -3.33
CA TRP A 176 6.72 4.69 -3.39
C TRP A 176 7.67 5.28 -2.35
N VAL A 177 8.67 6.04 -2.82
CA VAL A 177 9.56 6.84 -1.96
C VAL A 177 8.88 8.17 -1.62
N THR A 178 8.24 8.79 -2.62
CA THR A 178 7.47 10.03 -2.49
C THR A 178 6.15 9.91 -3.27
N ASN A 179 5.44 11.01 -3.54
CA ASN A 179 4.27 10.99 -4.44
C ASN A 179 4.64 11.07 -5.93
N SER A 180 5.94 11.18 -6.24
CA SER A 180 6.47 11.34 -7.60
C SER A 180 7.75 10.55 -7.87
N ARG A 181 8.23 9.76 -6.91
CA ARG A 181 9.41 8.90 -7.03
C ARG A 181 9.08 7.50 -6.51
N VAL A 182 9.47 6.48 -7.26
CA VAL A 182 9.40 5.08 -6.82
C VAL A 182 10.80 4.44 -6.83
N VAL A 183 11.01 3.48 -5.94
CA VAL A 183 12.11 2.52 -6.03
C VAL A 183 11.60 1.27 -6.75
N LEU A 184 12.46 0.70 -7.60
CA LEU A 184 12.16 -0.42 -8.47
C LEU A 184 13.29 -1.44 -8.43
N SER A 185 12.91 -2.71 -8.60
CA SER A 185 13.86 -3.82 -8.70
C SER A 185 14.22 -4.10 -10.15
N HIS A 186 15.50 -4.25 -10.44
CA HIS A 186 15.97 -4.58 -11.77
C HIS A 186 15.83 -6.09 -12.06
N TRP A 187 15.71 -6.47 -13.34
CA TRP A 187 15.47 -7.85 -13.77
C TRP A 187 16.68 -8.80 -13.72
N TYR A 188 17.91 -8.29 -13.82
CA TYR A 188 19.15 -9.00 -13.41
C TYR A 188 19.26 -9.15 -11.88
N ARG A 189 18.27 -8.61 -11.17
CA ARG A 189 18.05 -8.75 -9.74
C ARG A 189 19.23 -8.36 -8.86
N ASN A 190 20.22 -7.57 -9.27
CA ASN A 190 21.22 -7.04 -8.32
C ASN A 190 21.36 -5.52 -8.39
N LYS A 191 20.40 -4.83 -9.02
CA LYS A 191 20.39 -3.37 -9.19
C LYS A 191 19.10 -2.78 -8.64
N ALA A 192 19.25 -1.68 -7.93
CA ALA A 192 18.18 -0.80 -7.50
C ALA A 192 18.06 0.37 -8.48
N HIS A 193 16.83 0.74 -8.83
CA HIS A 193 16.54 1.94 -9.61
C HIS A 193 15.60 2.85 -8.85
N LEU A 194 15.82 4.16 -8.95
CA LEU A 194 14.80 5.16 -8.64
C LEU A 194 14.20 5.65 -9.96
N PHE A 195 12.90 5.88 -9.97
CA PHE A 195 12.21 6.43 -11.13
C PHE A 195 11.37 7.63 -10.71
N ASP A 196 11.69 8.80 -11.26
CA ASP A 196 10.86 9.99 -11.13
C ASP A 196 9.82 10.00 -12.24
N LEU A 197 8.56 10.19 -11.83
CA LEU A 197 7.44 10.29 -12.76
C LEU A 197 7.71 11.41 -13.79
N GLY A 198 7.49 11.10 -15.06
CA GLY A 198 7.88 11.96 -16.18
C GLY A 198 9.13 11.50 -16.94
N GLY A 199 9.62 10.28 -16.66
CA GLY A 199 10.56 9.58 -17.54
C GLY A 199 12.02 9.55 -17.11
N ARG A 200 12.32 9.97 -15.87
CA ARG A 200 13.69 9.97 -15.39
C ARG A 200 14.00 8.70 -14.60
N ASP A 201 14.64 7.76 -15.30
CA ASP A 201 15.29 6.59 -14.70
C ASP A 201 16.64 6.97 -14.09
N ILE A 202 16.85 6.59 -12.82
CA ILE A 202 18.07 6.83 -12.05
C ILE A 202 18.60 5.46 -11.60
N PRO A 203 19.62 4.91 -12.28
CA PRO A 203 20.36 3.78 -11.74
C PRO A 203 20.91 4.18 -10.37
N TRP A 204 20.49 3.50 -9.31
CA TRP A 204 20.80 3.91 -7.95
C TRP A 204 22.03 3.19 -7.43
N PHE A 205 21.94 1.90 -7.12
CA PHE A 205 23.11 1.11 -6.72
C PHE A 205 23.02 -0.34 -7.17
N ASN A 206 24.17 -1.01 -7.20
CA ASN A 206 24.28 -2.45 -7.34
C ASN A 206 24.66 -3.08 -6.01
N GLU A 207 24.20 -4.29 -5.75
CA GLU A 207 24.63 -5.04 -4.57
C GLU A 207 26.16 -5.27 -4.54
N SER A 208 26.79 -5.47 -5.70
CA SER A 208 28.24 -5.61 -5.82
C SER A 208 29.03 -4.36 -5.42
N TYR A 209 28.38 -3.21 -5.25
CA TYR A 209 29.06 -1.99 -4.84
C TYR A 209 29.48 -2.02 -3.37
N TYR A 210 28.83 -2.85 -2.55
CA TYR A 210 29.04 -2.86 -1.09
C TYR A 210 29.17 -4.26 -0.48
N THR A 211 29.07 -5.34 -1.28
CA THR A 211 29.41 -6.69 -0.84
C THR A 211 30.16 -7.46 -1.92
N PRO A 212 31.22 -8.21 -1.57
CA PRO A 212 31.98 -9.03 -2.54
C PRO A 212 31.20 -10.28 -2.98
N ASN A 213 30.19 -10.69 -2.21
CA ASN A 213 29.31 -11.83 -2.50
C ASN A 213 27.92 -11.34 -2.89
N ALA A 214 27.84 -10.54 -3.97
CA ALA A 214 26.58 -10.00 -4.46
C ALA A 214 25.62 -11.14 -4.84
N LYS A 215 24.37 -11.03 -4.39
CA LYS A 215 23.28 -11.95 -4.69
C LYS A 215 22.22 -11.21 -5.53
N GLU A 216 21.01 -11.76 -5.53
CA GLU A 216 19.84 -11.03 -5.96
C GLU A 216 19.38 -10.07 -4.85
N LEU A 217 18.75 -8.96 -5.20
CA LEU A 217 18.23 -7.86 -4.40
C LEU A 217 16.92 -7.38 -5.06
N THR A 218 15.82 -7.51 -4.35
CA THR A 218 14.47 -7.18 -4.83
C THR A 218 13.57 -6.68 -3.70
N ASP A 219 12.29 -6.43 -3.98
CA ASP A 219 11.26 -5.98 -3.03
C ASP A 219 11.76 -4.80 -2.15
N LEU A 220 12.38 -3.81 -2.80
CA LEU A 220 12.98 -2.67 -2.11
C LEU A 220 11.91 -1.71 -1.56
N GLU A 221 12.12 -1.21 -0.35
CA GLU A 221 11.33 -0.13 0.24
C GLU A 221 12.24 0.90 0.90
N VAL A 222 11.90 2.17 0.78
CA VAL A 222 12.61 3.30 1.40
C VAL A 222 11.71 3.92 2.45
N SER A 223 12.25 4.20 3.64
CA SER A 223 11.49 4.81 4.74
C SER A 223 10.98 6.21 4.38
N ARG A 224 9.99 6.70 5.14
CA ARG A 224 9.31 7.98 4.84
C ARG A 224 10.21 9.20 5.04
N ASP A 225 11.23 9.11 5.87
CA ASP A 225 12.30 10.09 6.02
C ASP A 225 13.47 9.88 5.04
N GLY A 226 13.55 8.71 4.41
CA GLY A 226 14.62 8.34 3.49
C GLY A 226 15.86 7.78 4.18
N GLU A 227 15.86 7.66 5.51
CA GLU A 227 17.00 7.21 6.31
C GLU A 227 17.30 5.72 6.13
N TRP A 228 16.29 4.90 5.82
CA TRP A 228 16.42 3.46 5.73
C TRP A 228 15.99 2.93 4.37
N THR A 229 16.66 1.87 3.93
CA THR A 229 16.24 1.06 2.80
C THR A 229 16.30 -0.41 3.17
N VAL A 230 15.21 -1.12 2.91
CA VAL A 230 15.11 -2.56 3.12
C VAL A 230 14.88 -3.24 1.79
N GLY A 231 15.24 -4.52 1.71
CA GLY A 231 14.97 -5.35 0.53
C GLY A 231 15.16 -6.83 0.84
N VAL A 232 14.82 -7.67 -0.13
CA VAL A 232 15.08 -9.11 -0.07
C VAL A 232 16.38 -9.39 -0.82
N ARG A 233 17.35 -9.97 -0.15
CA ARG A 233 18.62 -10.47 -0.69
C ARG A 233 18.56 -11.98 -0.86
N GLY A 234 18.99 -12.50 -2.01
CA GLY A 234 19.07 -13.93 -2.32
C GLY A 234 17.96 -14.43 -3.24
N ASP A 235 18.13 -15.64 -3.78
CA ASP A 235 17.13 -16.35 -4.58
C ASP A 235 16.35 -17.35 -3.70
N VAL A 236 15.31 -17.96 -4.26
CA VAL A 236 14.40 -18.90 -3.57
C VAL A 236 15.19 -19.96 -2.79
N GLY A 237 14.96 -20.02 -1.48
CA GLY A 237 15.62 -20.96 -0.56
C GLY A 237 16.89 -20.43 0.14
N ASP A 238 17.34 -19.21 -0.19
CA ASP A 238 18.49 -18.54 0.43
C ASP A 238 18.20 -17.03 0.62
N GLN A 239 16.93 -16.68 0.83
CA GLN A 239 16.48 -15.31 0.97
C GLN A 239 16.69 -14.79 2.40
N SER A 240 17.07 -13.52 2.48
CA SER A 240 17.25 -12.75 3.70
C SER A 240 16.71 -11.33 3.51
N VAL A 241 16.33 -10.65 4.57
CA VAL A 241 16.06 -9.20 4.53
C VAL A 241 17.39 -8.48 4.73
N VAL A 242 17.72 -7.55 3.83
CA VAL A 242 18.83 -6.61 4.00
C VAL A 242 18.30 -5.27 4.49
N VAL A 243 19.00 -4.66 5.44
CA VAL A 243 18.70 -3.31 5.95
C VAL A 243 19.91 -2.42 5.75
N ILE A 244 19.68 -1.27 5.11
CA ILE A 244 20.70 -0.29 4.73
C ILE A 244 20.32 1.05 5.38
N HIS A 245 21.26 1.65 6.10
CA HIS A 245 21.18 3.04 6.53
C HIS A 245 21.70 3.95 5.42
N ASN A 246 20.92 4.97 5.06
CA ASN A 246 21.24 5.90 3.99
C ASN A 246 21.91 7.16 4.56
N GLU A 247 23.08 7.51 4.05
CA GLU A 247 23.82 8.70 4.53
C GLU A 247 23.50 9.98 3.75
N GLY A 248 22.52 9.96 2.84
CA GLY A 248 22.13 11.12 2.05
C GLY A 248 20.70 11.07 1.50
N ASP A 249 20.30 12.15 0.81
CA ASP A 249 18.91 12.29 0.36
C ASP A 249 18.58 11.38 -0.83
N VAL A 250 17.91 10.26 -0.53
CA VAL A 250 17.36 9.34 -1.53
C VAL A 250 16.03 9.86 -2.12
N ARG A 251 15.31 10.73 -1.39
CA ARG A 251 13.93 11.11 -1.68
C ARG A 251 13.83 12.12 -2.81
N THR A 252 14.73 13.09 -2.84
CA THR A 252 14.62 14.22 -3.80
C THR A 252 15.88 14.49 -4.60
N SER A 253 17.06 14.05 -4.14
CA SER A 253 18.31 14.29 -4.85
C SER A 253 18.28 13.77 -6.29
N ALA A 254 18.92 14.53 -7.17
CA ALA A 254 19.19 14.16 -8.56
C ALA A 254 20.28 13.08 -8.67
N ALA A 255 21.18 13.02 -7.70
CA ALA A 255 22.23 12.02 -7.56
C ALA A 255 22.10 11.48 -6.11
N PRO A 256 21.19 10.51 -5.89
CA PRO A 256 20.98 9.96 -4.55
C PRO A 256 22.28 9.34 -4.02
N TRP A 257 22.47 9.37 -2.71
CA TRP A 257 23.58 8.69 -2.06
C TRP A 257 23.57 7.19 -2.40
N THR A 258 24.74 6.58 -2.63
CA THR A 258 24.85 5.17 -2.99
C THR A 258 25.69 4.41 -1.97
N PRO A 259 25.28 3.20 -1.56
CA PRO A 259 26.10 2.31 -0.75
C PRO A 259 27.47 2.01 -1.39
N VAL A 260 28.53 1.98 -0.57
CA VAL A 260 29.91 1.73 -1.01
C VAL A 260 30.61 0.71 -0.10
N PHE A 261 31.39 -0.18 -0.69
CA PHE A 261 32.16 -1.22 0.00
C PHE A 261 33.13 -0.62 1.01
N GLY A 262 33.15 -1.19 2.22
CA GLY A 262 34.00 -0.74 3.32
C GLY A 262 33.52 0.53 4.02
N VAL A 263 32.45 1.17 3.52
CA VAL A 263 31.81 2.33 4.15
C VAL A 263 30.43 1.94 4.67
N THR A 264 29.59 1.40 3.78
CA THR A 264 28.26 0.93 4.16
C THR A 264 28.35 -0.42 4.82
N ASN A 265 27.77 -0.53 6.02
CA ASN A 265 27.67 -1.78 6.76
C ASN A 265 26.20 -2.24 6.82
N PRO A 266 25.65 -2.80 5.73
CA PRO A 266 24.29 -3.29 5.73
C PRO A 266 24.18 -4.49 6.66
N CYS A 267 23.08 -4.58 7.39
CA CYS A 267 22.82 -5.75 8.22
C CYS A 267 21.81 -6.67 7.54
N GLY A 268 21.82 -7.95 7.92
CA GLY A 268 20.96 -8.98 7.34
C GLY A 268 20.13 -9.68 8.40
N ILE A 269 18.88 -10.00 8.08
CA ILE A 269 17.99 -10.86 8.83
C ILE A 269 17.72 -12.08 7.97
N GLY A 270 18.10 -13.27 8.43
CA GLY A 270 17.90 -14.52 7.71
C GLY A 270 17.31 -15.59 8.61
N LEU A 271 16.57 -16.51 8.01
CA LEU A 271 16.11 -17.75 8.63
C LEU A 271 16.87 -18.93 8.02
N ALA A 272 16.92 -20.04 8.76
CA ALA A 272 17.57 -21.26 8.30
C ALA A 272 16.94 -21.87 7.03
N ASP A 273 15.66 -21.57 6.75
CA ASP A 273 14.93 -22.04 5.57
C ASP A 273 14.91 -21.04 4.40
N GLY A 274 15.46 -19.83 4.60
CA GLY A 274 15.70 -18.86 3.53
C GLY A 274 14.46 -18.36 2.78
N ASN A 275 13.29 -18.25 3.44
CA ASN A 275 12.02 -17.89 2.81
C ASN A 275 11.43 -16.56 3.34
N LEU A 276 12.23 -15.49 3.35
CA LEU A 276 11.78 -14.14 3.73
C LEU A 276 11.42 -13.34 2.49
N THR A 277 10.27 -12.65 2.51
CA THR A 277 9.78 -11.88 1.35
C THR A 277 9.12 -10.58 1.77
N SER A 278 9.01 -9.64 0.82
CA SER A 278 8.17 -8.43 0.93
C SER A 278 8.37 -7.67 2.25
N PRO A 279 9.60 -7.22 2.57
CA PRO A 279 9.82 -6.36 3.72
C PRO A 279 9.08 -5.04 3.55
N THR A 280 8.65 -4.45 4.66
CA THR A 280 7.99 -3.14 4.71
C THR A 280 8.39 -2.41 5.99
N ILE A 281 8.51 -1.09 5.92
CA ILE A 281 9.04 -0.27 7.01
C ILE A 281 7.89 0.44 7.72
N ALA A 282 7.96 0.52 9.04
CA ALA A 282 7.03 1.32 9.81
C ALA A 282 7.02 2.79 9.33
N PRO A 283 5.86 3.47 9.38
CA PRO A 283 5.74 4.85 8.93
C PRO A 283 6.60 5.85 9.72
N ASP A 284 7.02 5.49 10.94
CA ASP A 284 7.95 6.27 11.76
C ASP A 284 9.43 5.89 11.58
N GLY A 285 9.74 4.90 10.73
CA GLY A 285 11.10 4.43 10.46
C GLY A 285 11.75 3.63 11.59
N SER A 286 11.03 3.32 12.67
CA SER A 286 11.63 2.72 13.88
C SER A 286 11.82 1.21 13.82
N VAL A 287 11.01 0.51 13.02
CA VAL A 287 10.97 -0.95 12.89
C VAL A 287 10.57 -1.36 11.47
N LEU A 288 10.77 -2.63 11.14
CA LEU A 288 10.34 -3.23 9.89
C LEU A 288 9.54 -4.51 10.14
N ALA A 289 8.78 -4.92 9.14
CA ALA A 289 8.11 -6.21 9.08
C ALA A 289 8.40 -6.91 7.76
N TRP A 290 8.28 -8.23 7.71
CA TRP A 290 8.44 -9.04 6.51
C TRP A 290 7.55 -10.28 6.58
N ALA A 291 7.36 -10.95 5.44
CA ALA A 291 6.63 -12.20 5.37
C ALA A 291 7.57 -13.40 5.42
N GLU A 292 7.18 -14.40 6.19
CA GLU A 292 7.79 -15.73 6.33
C GLU A 292 6.72 -16.81 6.07
N PRO A 293 7.07 -18.10 5.94
CA PRO A 293 6.07 -19.16 5.72
C PRO A 293 4.98 -19.23 6.80
N ALA A 294 5.32 -18.90 8.05
CA ALA A 294 4.38 -18.93 9.18
C ALA A 294 3.46 -17.69 9.25
N GLY A 295 3.84 -16.58 8.63
CA GLY A 295 3.11 -15.32 8.69
C GLY A 295 4.01 -14.09 8.59
N ILE A 296 3.45 -12.93 8.97
CA ILE A 296 4.18 -11.67 8.98
C ILE A 296 4.80 -11.47 10.37
N VAL A 297 6.10 -11.21 10.37
CA VAL A 297 6.91 -10.96 11.55
C VAL A 297 7.43 -9.52 11.51
N ARG A 298 7.50 -8.89 12.67
CA ARG A 298 8.03 -7.55 12.87
C ARG A 298 9.24 -7.60 13.80
N SER A 299 10.28 -6.85 13.51
CA SER A 299 11.41 -6.69 14.44
C SER A 299 11.05 -5.73 15.60
N SER A 300 11.89 -5.74 16.64
CA SER A 300 11.86 -4.75 17.72
C SER A 300 12.66 -3.47 17.43
N GLY A 301 13.33 -3.39 16.27
CA GLY A 301 14.17 -2.27 15.84
C GLY A 301 14.66 -2.42 14.41
N MET A 302 15.22 -1.35 13.84
CA MET A 302 15.82 -1.39 12.49
C MET A 302 17.17 -2.11 12.43
N THR A 303 17.88 -2.21 13.55
CA THR A 303 19.18 -2.90 13.59
C THR A 303 18.96 -4.42 13.57
N CYS A 304 19.78 -5.12 12.78
CA CYS A 304 19.67 -6.58 12.66
C CYS A 304 20.44 -7.33 13.77
N ASP A 305 20.80 -6.66 14.86
CA ASP A 305 21.63 -7.23 15.92
C ASP A 305 20.93 -8.43 16.60
N PRO A 306 21.41 -9.67 16.40
CA PRO A 306 20.75 -10.86 16.92
C PRO A 306 20.78 -10.94 18.45
N GLY A 307 21.65 -10.18 19.13
CA GLY A 307 21.72 -10.15 20.59
C GLY A 307 20.63 -9.31 21.25
N THR A 308 20.04 -8.36 20.51
CA THR A 308 19.07 -7.40 21.04
C THR A 308 17.75 -7.36 20.27
N ARG A 309 17.71 -7.89 19.05
CA ARG A 309 16.51 -7.96 18.21
C ARG A 309 15.54 -9.03 18.73
N VAL A 310 14.28 -8.64 18.89
CA VAL A 310 13.16 -9.53 19.17
C VAL A 310 12.21 -9.49 17.98
N ASP A 311 11.92 -10.67 17.45
CA ASP A 311 11.03 -10.84 16.30
C ASP A 311 9.64 -11.26 16.79
N ILE A 312 8.60 -10.53 16.37
CA ILE A 312 7.24 -10.62 16.89
C ILE A 312 6.29 -10.96 15.75
N MET A 313 5.57 -12.08 15.87
CA MET A 313 4.53 -12.44 14.90
C MET A 313 3.35 -11.47 15.00
N VAL A 314 3.11 -10.69 13.96
CA VAL A 314 2.04 -9.69 13.89
C VAL A 314 0.89 -10.10 12.98
N ALA A 315 1.07 -11.08 12.09
CA ALA A 315 -0.04 -11.67 11.34
C ALA A 315 0.20 -13.14 10.95
N PRO A 316 -0.25 -14.10 11.80
CA PRO A 316 -0.15 -15.53 11.48
C PRO A 316 -0.86 -15.89 10.17
N GLY A 317 -0.14 -16.60 9.29
CA GLY A 317 -0.59 -16.97 7.95
C GLY A 317 -0.75 -15.80 6.96
N GLY A 318 -0.27 -14.61 7.31
CA GLY A 318 -0.25 -13.44 6.44
C GLY A 318 0.95 -13.42 5.49
N SER A 319 0.80 -12.76 4.35
CA SER A 319 1.87 -12.55 3.36
C SER A 319 1.72 -11.19 2.66
N SER A 320 2.77 -10.75 1.96
CA SER A 320 2.77 -9.50 1.18
C SER A 320 2.31 -8.27 2.00
N PRO A 321 2.97 -7.99 3.14
CA PRO A 321 2.63 -6.83 3.96
C PRO A 321 2.95 -5.52 3.22
N SER A 322 2.16 -4.50 3.50
CA SER A 322 2.46 -3.10 3.16
C SER A 322 2.02 -2.22 4.31
N TRP A 323 2.97 -1.48 4.87
CA TRP A 323 2.75 -0.65 6.06
C TRP A 323 2.48 0.80 5.66
N SER A 324 1.46 1.41 6.26
CA SER A 324 1.15 2.83 6.10
C SER A 324 0.87 3.53 7.43
N ARG A 325 0.86 4.87 7.38
CA ARG A 325 0.58 5.73 8.56
C ARG A 325 -0.86 5.65 9.06
N ALA A 326 -1.81 5.23 8.22
CA ALA A 326 -3.21 5.24 8.63
C ALA A 326 -3.46 4.16 9.70
N ALA A 327 -4.13 4.54 10.78
CA ALA A 327 -4.56 3.57 11.80
C ALA A 327 -5.65 2.64 11.26
N VAL A 328 -5.86 1.49 11.90
CA VAL A 328 -7.01 0.62 11.59
C VAL A 328 -8.31 1.39 11.87
N GLY A 329 -9.20 1.43 10.88
CA GLY A 329 -10.44 2.20 10.89
C GLY A 329 -10.32 3.62 10.32
N GLN A 330 -9.11 4.19 10.22
CA GLN A 330 -8.88 5.51 9.64
C GLN A 330 -8.93 5.41 8.11
N THR A 331 -10.10 5.62 7.53
CA THR A 331 -10.29 5.47 6.08
C THR A 331 -11.43 6.36 5.56
N PRO A 332 -11.37 6.83 4.30
CA PRO A 332 -12.43 7.66 3.74
C PRO A 332 -13.72 6.87 3.56
N SER A 333 -14.85 7.52 3.82
CA SER A 333 -16.17 6.92 3.55
C SER A 333 -16.47 6.95 2.05
N VAL A 334 -17.09 5.87 1.56
CA VAL A 334 -17.67 5.85 0.22
C VAL A 334 -18.84 6.84 0.18
N ARG A 335 -18.87 7.67 -0.86
CA ARG A 335 -19.91 8.69 -1.04
C ARG A 335 -20.83 8.32 -2.19
N HIS A 336 -22.13 8.54 -2.00
CA HIS A 336 -23.15 8.15 -2.97
C HIS A 336 -23.87 9.38 -3.53
N PHE A 337 -24.29 9.27 -4.78
CA PHE A 337 -25.22 10.22 -5.38
C PHE A 337 -26.66 9.81 -5.14
N VAL A 338 -27.51 10.79 -4.84
CA VAL A 338 -28.95 10.62 -4.72
C VAL A 338 -29.65 11.38 -5.84
N ALA A 339 -30.46 10.68 -6.65
CA ALA A 339 -31.32 11.32 -7.64
C ALA A 339 -32.50 12.01 -6.97
N LYS A 340 -32.40 13.33 -6.74
CA LYS A 340 -33.48 14.17 -6.20
C LYS A 340 -34.63 14.35 -7.21
N LYS A 341 -34.32 14.33 -8.51
CA LYS A 341 -35.30 14.21 -9.60
C LYS A 341 -34.82 13.17 -10.59
N ARG A 342 -35.69 12.25 -10.99
CA ARG A 342 -35.35 11.19 -11.94
C ARG A 342 -35.11 11.74 -13.36
N PRO A 343 -34.27 11.08 -14.16
CA PRO A 343 -34.12 11.37 -15.58
C PRO A 343 -35.44 11.28 -16.36
N LYS A 344 -35.59 12.11 -17.40
CA LYS A 344 -36.79 12.16 -18.25
C LYS A 344 -36.43 12.20 -19.73
N VAL A 345 -37.28 11.58 -20.54
CA VAL A 345 -37.24 11.68 -22.01
C VAL A 345 -38.30 12.69 -22.45
N VAL A 346 -37.90 13.65 -23.27
CA VAL A 346 -38.77 14.72 -23.77
C VAL A 346 -38.68 14.79 -25.29
N GLY A 347 -39.79 15.17 -25.93
CA GLY A 347 -39.91 15.31 -27.37
C GLY A 347 -40.87 14.28 -27.98
N PRO A 348 -41.18 14.41 -29.27
CA PRO A 348 -42.13 13.55 -29.94
C PRO A 348 -41.56 12.15 -30.16
N ALA A 349 -42.14 11.15 -29.49
CA ALA A 349 -41.82 9.73 -29.70
C ALA A 349 -42.41 9.22 -31.02
N ARG A 350 -41.84 9.66 -32.15
CA ARG A 350 -42.23 9.30 -33.51
C ARG A 350 -40.99 9.07 -34.37
N ALA A 351 -41.06 8.16 -35.33
CA ALA A 351 -39.93 7.88 -36.22
C ALA A 351 -39.41 9.15 -36.92
N ARG A 352 -38.08 9.22 -37.09
CA ARG A 352 -37.31 10.36 -37.65
C ARG A 352 -37.30 11.64 -36.83
N LYS A 353 -38.03 11.71 -35.70
CA LYS A 353 -37.95 12.84 -34.77
C LYS A 353 -36.86 12.64 -33.72
N THR A 354 -36.57 13.69 -32.96
CA THR A 354 -35.51 13.68 -31.95
C THR A 354 -36.11 13.71 -30.55
N LEU A 355 -35.68 12.77 -29.72
CA LEU A 355 -35.88 12.77 -28.28
C LEU A 355 -34.68 13.42 -27.58
N ARG A 356 -34.93 14.12 -26.48
CA ARG A 356 -33.91 14.73 -25.62
C ARG A 356 -33.98 14.11 -24.23
N ALA A 357 -32.82 13.79 -23.68
CA ALA A 357 -32.66 13.31 -22.32
C ALA A 357 -32.44 14.50 -21.38
N TYR A 358 -33.21 14.55 -20.30
CA TYR A 358 -32.92 15.37 -19.13
C TYR A 358 -32.33 14.47 -18.06
N ALA A 359 -31.15 14.83 -17.55
CA ALA A 359 -30.40 14.04 -16.58
C ALA A 359 -31.09 13.89 -15.21
N GLY A 360 -32.08 14.74 -14.92
CA GLY A 360 -32.66 14.85 -13.58
C GLY A 360 -31.84 15.80 -12.69
N ALA A 361 -32.11 15.76 -11.39
CA ALA A 361 -31.38 16.53 -10.38
C ALA A 361 -30.74 15.56 -9.40
N TRP A 362 -29.48 15.82 -9.06
CA TRP A 362 -28.64 14.93 -8.27
C TRP A 362 -28.04 15.69 -7.09
N SER A 363 -27.84 14.98 -5.98
CA SER A 363 -27.18 15.51 -4.79
C SER A 363 -26.09 14.53 -4.34
N PRO A 364 -24.84 14.99 -4.17
CA PRO A 364 -24.35 16.32 -4.59
C PRO A 364 -24.38 16.49 -6.11
N ALA A 365 -24.07 17.70 -6.59
CA ALA A 365 -23.92 17.94 -8.02
C ALA A 365 -22.78 17.07 -8.58
N PRO A 366 -23.02 16.31 -9.67
CA PRO A 366 -22.00 15.44 -10.24
C PRO A 366 -20.99 16.24 -11.06
N ALA A 367 -19.76 15.76 -11.12
CA ALA A 367 -18.71 16.32 -11.96
C ALA A 367 -18.92 15.99 -13.44
N SER A 368 -19.57 14.86 -13.75
CA SER A 368 -19.92 14.51 -15.13
C SER A 368 -21.19 13.64 -15.22
N VAL A 369 -21.83 13.68 -16.39
CA VAL A 369 -23.05 12.94 -16.72
C VAL A 369 -22.88 12.26 -18.07
N SER A 370 -23.26 10.99 -18.15
CA SER A 370 -23.23 10.20 -19.39
C SER A 370 -24.59 9.55 -19.65
N TYR A 371 -24.91 9.34 -20.92
CA TYR A 371 -26.21 8.83 -21.36
C TYR A 371 -26.04 7.53 -22.13
N GLN A 372 -27.04 6.67 -22.03
CA GLN A 372 -27.19 5.52 -22.90
C GLN A 372 -28.67 5.29 -23.21
N TRP A 373 -29.04 5.44 -24.48
CA TRP A 373 -30.41 5.17 -24.93
C TRP A 373 -30.68 3.67 -25.01
N LEU A 374 -31.89 3.29 -24.61
CA LEU A 374 -32.36 1.92 -24.53
C LEU A 374 -33.61 1.74 -25.39
N ARG A 375 -33.73 0.57 -26.02
CA ARG A 375 -34.95 0.07 -26.66
C ARG A 375 -35.40 -1.19 -25.95
N ASP A 376 -36.60 -1.16 -25.38
CA ASP A 376 -37.17 -2.26 -24.58
C ASP A 376 -36.18 -2.77 -23.53
N GLY A 377 -35.52 -1.84 -22.83
CA GLY A 377 -34.50 -2.14 -21.83
C GLY A 377 -33.11 -2.48 -22.38
N LYS A 378 -32.96 -2.76 -23.69
CA LYS A 378 -31.68 -3.13 -24.31
C LYS A 378 -30.93 -1.91 -24.84
N ARG A 379 -29.60 -1.93 -24.71
CA ARG A 379 -28.71 -0.86 -25.18
C ARG A 379 -28.85 -0.63 -26.69
N ILE A 380 -29.04 0.63 -27.09
CA ILE A 380 -28.92 1.04 -28.49
C ILE A 380 -27.46 1.43 -28.75
N THR A 381 -26.73 0.59 -29.48
CA THR A 381 -25.30 0.80 -29.77
C THR A 381 -25.04 2.19 -30.37
N GLY A 382 -24.03 2.88 -29.84
CA GLY A 382 -23.61 4.23 -30.25
C GLY A 382 -24.54 5.37 -29.80
N ALA A 383 -25.70 5.09 -29.21
CA ALA A 383 -26.64 6.12 -28.77
C ALA A 383 -26.30 6.62 -27.36
N THR A 384 -25.25 7.43 -27.25
CA THR A 384 -24.71 7.95 -25.97
C THR A 384 -24.84 9.46 -25.79
N LYS A 385 -25.35 10.18 -26.79
CA LYS A 385 -25.58 11.62 -26.72
C LYS A 385 -26.86 11.92 -25.93
N ALA A 386 -26.96 13.12 -25.36
CA ALA A 386 -28.19 13.60 -24.72
C ALA A 386 -29.39 13.68 -25.68
N ALA A 387 -29.15 13.72 -27.00
CA ALA A 387 -30.19 13.68 -28.03
C ALA A 387 -30.17 12.33 -28.77
N TYR A 388 -31.36 11.80 -29.08
CA TYR A 388 -31.53 10.59 -29.85
C TYR A 388 -32.51 10.79 -31.01
N LYS A 389 -32.02 10.58 -32.23
CA LYS A 389 -32.87 10.54 -33.43
C LYS A 389 -33.56 9.17 -33.49
N VAL A 390 -34.86 9.17 -33.30
CA VAL A 390 -35.72 7.99 -33.38
C VAL A 390 -35.62 7.41 -34.78
N ARG A 391 -35.22 6.14 -34.86
CA ARG A 391 -35.06 5.37 -36.10
C ARG A 391 -36.39 4.71 -36.45
N LYS A 392 -36.56 4.33 -37.73
CA LYS A 392 -37.75 3.57 -38.17
C LYS A 392 -37.95 2.28 -37.35
N LYS A 393 -36.85 1.60 -37.04
CA LYS A 393 -36.81 0.38 -36.20
C LYS A 393 -37.19 0.58 -34.73
N ASP A 394 -37.44 1.81 -34.28
CA ASP A 394 -37.96 2.07 -32.93
C ASP A 394 -39.50 2.05 -32.87
N ARG A 395 -40.19 2.04 -34.02
CA ARG A 395 -41.64 2.12 -34.06
C ARG A 395 -42.26 0.96 -33.25
N ARG A 396 -43.27 1.27 -32.43
CA ARG A 396 -43.95 0.37 -31.49
C ARG A 396 -43.10 -0.09 -30.29
N HIS A 397 -41.82 0.23 -30.26
CA HIS A 397 -40.93 -0.07 -29.14
C HIS A 397 -40.96 1.03 -28.08
N ARG A 398 -40.50 0.68 -26.87
CA ARG A 398 -40.31 1.60 -25.75
C ARG A 398 -38.89 2.13 -25.74
N ILE A 399 -38.73 3.45 -25.72
CA ILE A 399 -37.44 4.12 -25.67
C ILE A 399 -37.25 4.76 -24.30
N ALA A 400 -36.13 4.46 -23.64
CA ALA A 400 -35.73 5.05 -22.37
C ALA A 400 -34.28 5.55 -22.47
N VAL A 401 -33.84 6.33 -21.49
CA VAL A 401 -32.44 6.71 -21.33
C VAL A 401 -31.94 6.31 -19.95
N SER A 402 -30.80 5.63 -19.92
CA SER A 402 -30.02 5.40 -18.71
C SER A 402 -29.03 6.55 -18.54
N VAL A 403 -29.04 7.18 -17.37
CA VAL A 403 -28.17 8.31 -17.03
C VAL A 403 -27.23 7.86 -15.91
N THR A 404 -25.93 7.94 -16.18
CA THR A 404 -24.88 7.65 -15.20
C THR A 404 -24.15 8.93 -14.82
N VAL A 405 -24.13 9.23 -13.52
CA VAL A 405 -23.42 10.38 -12.94
C VAL A 405 -22.13 9.94 -12.26
N ARG A 406 -21.11 10.80 -12.28
CA ARG A 406 -19.81 10.55 -11.63
C ARG A 406 -19.34 11.78 -10.87
N GLY A 407 -18.58 11.53 -9.81
CA GLY A 407 -17.89 12.55 -9.00
C GLY A 407 -16.38 12.30 -9.00
N THR A 408 -15.68 13.12 -8.23
CA THR A 408 -14.24 12.98 -7.97
C THR A 408 -13.97 12.36 -6.60
N GLY A 409 -12.76 11.88 -6.34
CA GLY A 409 -12.36 11.40 -5.02
C GLY A 409 -13.01 10.07 -4.62
N TYR A 410 -13.97 10.09 -3.69
CA TYR A 410 -14.55 8.90 -3.06
C TYR A 410 -16.01 8.63 -3.46
N TYR A 411 -16.51 9.33 -4.50
CA TYR A 411 -17.86 9.12 -5.00
C TYR A 411 -17.95 7.92 -5.94
N VAL A 412 -18.85 6.98 -5.63
CA VAL A 412 -19.18 5.90 -6.56
C VAL A 412 -20.14 6.40 -7.65
N PRO A 413 -19.97 5.95 -8.91
CA PRO A 413 -20.94 6.26 -9.97
C PRO A 413 -22.35 5.78 -9.62
N ALA A 414 -23.35 6.56 -9.99
CA ALA A 414 -24.75 6.16 -9.84
C ALA A 414 -25.47 6.20 -11.19
N THR A 415 -26.35 5.23 -11.42
CA THR A 415 -27.10 5.11 -12.67
C THR A 415 -28.60 5.03 -12.39
N VAL A 416 -29.38 5.87 -13.07
CA VAL A 416 -30.85 5.82 -13.03
C VAL A 416 -31.39 5.83 -14.46
N THR A 417 -32.37 4.95 -14.72
CA THR A 417 -33.08 4.89 -16.00
C THR A 417 -34.39 5.68 -15.93
N SER A 418 -34.68 6.45 -16.98
CA SER A 418 -35.93 7.19 -17.12
C SER A 418 -37.13 6.25 -17.29
N THR A 419 -38.34 6.76 -17.06
CA THR A 419 -39.54 6.13 -17.62
C THR A 419 -39.44 6.08 -19.14
N ALA A 420 -39.90 4.99 -19.75
CA ALA A 420 -39.85 4.80 -21.19
C ALA A 420 -41.03 5.47 -21.91
N VAL A 421 -40.79 5.97 -23.11
CA VAL A 421 -41.83 6.50 -24.02
C VAL A 421 -42.06 5.53 -25.17
N ARG A 422 -43.31 5.27 -25.55
CA ARG A 422 -43.64 4.40 -26.69
C ARG A 422 -43.61 5.20 -27.99
N VAL A 423 -42.87 4.69 -28.98
CA VAL A 423 -42.78 5.33 -30.31
C VAL A 423 -43.98 4.94 -31.16
N ARG A 424 -44.67 5.94 -31.72
CA ARG A 424 -45.81 5.78 -32.63
C ARG A 424 -45.37 5.68 -34.10
#